data_AF-A0A2V8KFH9-F1
#
_entry.id   AF-A0A2V8KFH9-F1
#
_cell.length_a   1.000
_cell.length_b   1.000
_cell.length_c   1.000
_cell.angle_alpha   90.00
_cell.angle_beta   90.00
_cell.angle_gamma   90.00
#
_symmetry.space_group_name_H-M   'P 1'
#
loop_
_entity.id
_entity.type
_entity.pdbx_description
1 polymer ?
#
loop_
_entity_poly.entity_id
_entity_poly.type
_entity_poly.pdbx_seq_one_letter_code
_entity_poly.pdbx_strand_id
1 'polypeptide(L)'
;MSTSKRLKATRDKVAAHRNRLRKQGLRPIQIWVPDVRSPDFAVEAHRQSQAVAKSRYGKKDQDFIDAISTGTTNEARRNLDDCRR
;
A
#
# COMPACT_ATOMS: atom_id res chain seq x y z
N MET A 1 27.37 -11.44 -16.48
CA MET A 1 26.47 -12.53 -16.00
C MET A 1 25.79 -12.28 -14.64
N SER A 2 26.24 -11.33 -13.80
CA SER A 2 25.68 -11.09 -12.45
C SER A 2 24.30 -10.39 -12.41
N THR A 3 24.03 -9.46 -13.32
CA THR A 3 22.78 -8.69 -13.40
C THR A 3 21.56 -9.54 -13.75
N SER A 4 21.71 -10.47 -14.70
CA SER A 4 20.65 -11.43 -15.10
C SER A 4 20.19 -12.31 -13.92
N LYS A 5 21.14 -12.83 -13.13
CA LYS A 5 20.85 -13.64 -11.93
C LYS A 5 20.09 -12.84 -10.88
N ARG A 6 20.45 -11.57 -10.68
CA ARG A 6 19.75 -10.65 -9.74
C ARG A 6 18.33 -10.31 -10.19
N LEU A 7 18.12 -10.12 -11.50
CA LEU A 7 16.79 -9.87 -12.06
C LEU A 7 15.87 -11.09 -11.91
N LYS A 8 16.37 -12.31 -12.15
CA LYS A 8 15.62 -13.54 -11.85
C LYS A 8 15.23 -13.62 -10.37
N ALA A 9 16.20 -13.44 -9.46
CA ALA A 9 15.93 -13.46 -8.03
C ALA A 9 14.89 -12.40 -7.59
N THR A 10 14.87 -11.23 -8.22
CA THR A 10 13.87 -10.17 -7.94
C THR A 10 12.49 -10.55 -8.47
N ARG A 11 12.41 -11.08 -9.70
CA ARG A 11 11.15 -11.54 -10.30
C ARG A 11 10.51 -12.66 -9.47
N ASP A 12 11.30 -13.61 -9.00
CA ASP A 12 10.83 -14.74 -8.22
C ASP A 12 10.30 -14.28 -6.84
N LYS A 13 10.98 -13.33 -6.20
CA LYS A 13 10.51 -12.71 -4.94
C LYS A 13 9.18 -11.98 -5.12
N VAL A 14 9.05 -11.16 -6.18
CA VAL A 14 7.82 -10.44 -6.48
C VAL A 14 6.67 -11.40 -6.80
N ALA A 15 6.94 -12.50 -7.51
CA ALA A 15 5.96 -13.54 -7.79
C ALA A 15 5.48 -14.25 -6.51
N ALA A 16 6.40 -14.64 -5.63
CA ALA A 16 6.08 -15.27 -4.35
C ALA A 16 5.23 -14.35 -3.46
N HIS A 17 5.59 -13.07 -3.38
CA HIS A 17 4.82 -12.07 -2.63
C HIS A 17 3.39 -11.91 -3.17
N ARG A 18 3.23 -11.76 -4.49
CA ARG A 18 1.89 -11.67 -5.11
C ARG A 18 1.06 -12.94 -4.90
N ASN A 19 1.69 -14.12 -4.91
CA ASN A 19 0.98 -15.38 -4.65
C ASN A 19 0.48 -15.48 -3.20
N ARG A 20 1.24 -14.96 -2.23
CA ARG A 20 0.79 -14.86 -0.84
C ARG A 20 -0.41 -13.93 -0.71
N LEU A 21 -0.37 -12.75 -1.33
CA LEU A 21 -1.49 -11.80 -1.33
C LEU A 21 -2.73 -12.38 -2.01
N ARG A 22 -2.57 -13.11 -3.12
CA ARG A 22 -3.70 -13.81 -3.78
C ARG A 22 -4.35 -14.86 -2.88
N LYS A 23 -3.57 -15.59 -2.09
CA LYS A 23 -4.11 -16.56 -1.11
C LYS A 23 -4.88 -15.88 0.01
N GLN A 24 -4.52 -14.62 0.35
CA GLN A 24 -5.27 -13.78 1.30
C GLN A 24 -6.51 -13.11 0.66
N GLY A 25 -6.83 -13.44 -0.60
CA GLY A 25 -7.98 -12.86 -1.33
C GLY A 25 -7.71 -11.49 -1.96
N LEU A 26 -6.48 -10.96 -1.86
CA LEU A 26 -6.13 -9.66 -2.42
C LEU A 26 -5.70 -9.79 -3.89
N ARG A 27 -6.19 -8.88 -4.74
CA ARG A 27 -5.78 -8.80 -6.15
C ARG A 27 -5.09 -7.46 -6.41
N PRO A 28 -3.89 -7.44 -7.02
CA PRO A 28 -3.20 -6.20 -7.33
C PRO A 28 -3.93 -5.47 -8.47
N ILE A 29 -4.16 -4.17 -8.29
CA ILE A 29 -4.59 -3.25 -9.35
C ILE A 29 -3.44 -2.30 -9.64
N GLN A 30 -3.24 -1.96 -10.91
CA GLN A 30 -2.26 -0.97 -11.33
C GLN A 30 -3.02 0.23 -11.90
N ILE A 31 -2.85 1.37 -11.25
CA ILE A 31 -3.44 2.64 -11.66
C ILE A 31 -2.33 3.64 -11.92
N TRP A 32 -2.56 4.54 -12.86
CA TRP A 32 -1.68 5.67 -13.10
C TRP A 32 -2.13 6.82 -12.21
N VAL A 33 -1.20 7.35 -11.42
CA VAL A 33 -1.42 8.45 -10.48
C VAL A 33 -0.55 9.62 -10.92
N PRO A 34 -0.99 10.88 -10.74
CA PRO A 34 -0.12 12.06 -10.91
C PRO A 34 1.16 11.96 -10.09
N ASP A 35 2.17 12.77 -10.43
CA ASP A 35 3.43 12.78 -9.67
C ASP A 35 3.19 13.20 -8.22
N VAL A 36 3.27 12.23 -7.31
CA VAL A 36 3.02 12.38 -5.88
C VAL A 36 4.09 13.21 -5.17
N ARG A 37 5.20 13.52 -5.85
CA ARG A 37 6.28 14.37 -5.31
C ARG A 37 6.08 15.85 -5.62
N SER A 38 5.17 16.19 -6.55
CA SER A 38 4.85 17.58 -6.85
C SER A 38 4.14 18.23 -5.66
N PRO A 39 4.48 19.48 -5.29
CA PRO A 39 3.71 20.25 -4.32
C PRO A 39 2.21 20.36 -4.68
N ASP A 40 1.89 20.42 -5.97
CA ASP A 40 0.49 20.51 -6.45
C ASP A 40 -0.31 19.27 -6.08
N PHE A 41 0.33 18.10 -6.08
CA PHE A 41 -0.33 16.86 -5.63
C PHE A 41 -0.66 16.95 -4.14
N ALA A 42 0.23 17.48 -3.31
CA ALA A 42 -0.05 17.63 -1.88
C ALA A 42 -1.22 18.60 -1.62
N VAL A 43 -1.29 19.70 -2.37
CA VAL A 43 -2.41 20.66 -2.30
C VAL A 43 -3.73 20.00 -2.71
N GLU A 44 -3.75 19.31 -3.85
CA GLU A 44 -4.97 18.68 -4.35
C GLU A 44 -5.40 17.48 -3.49
N ALA A 45 -4.45 16.66 -3.03
CA ALA A 45 -4.72 15.57 -2.10
C ALA A 45 -5.33 16.11 -0.79
N HIS A 46 -4.82 17.23 -0.27
CA HIS A 46 -5.39 17.87 0.91
C HIS A 46 -6.82 18.36 0.65
N ARG A 47 -7.04 19.07 -0.47
CA ARG A 47 -8.37 19.56 -0.87
C ARG A 47 -9.38 18.42 -1.00
N GLN A 48 -9.01 17.34 -1.68
CA GLN A 48 -9.88 16.18 -1.88
C GLN A 48 -10.16 15.43 -0.57
N SER A 49 -9.14 15.26 0.28
CA SER A 49 -9.31 14.63 1.60
C SER A 49 -10.31 15.40 2.45
N GLN A 50 -10.22 16.73 2.46
CA GLN A 50 -11.20 17.58 3.14
C GLN A 50 -12.61 17.44 2.55
N ALA A 51 -12.75 17.34 1.23
CA ALA A 51 -14.04 17.17 0.58
C ALA A 51 -14.71 15.84 0.95
N VAL A 52 -13.93 14.75 1.01
CA VAL A 52 -14.40 13.42 1.44
C VAL A 52 -14.81 13.46 2.92
N ALA A 53 -14.00 14.05 3.79
CA ALA A 53 -14.29 14.17 5.22
C ALA A 53 -15.57 14.97 5.50
N LYS A 54 -15.82 16.02 4.70
CA LYS A 54 -17.04 16.85 4.79
C LYS A 54 -18.24 16.24 4.05
N SER A 55 -18.06 15.11 3.35
CA SER A 55 -19.15 14.48 2.63
C SER A 55 -20.20 13.92 3.59
N ARG A 56 -21.43 13.72 3.09
CA ARG A 56 -22.51 13.07 3.85
C ARG A 56 -22.15 11.67 4.40
N TYR A 57 -21.12 11.04 3.85
CA TYR A 57 -20.66 9.71 4.23
C TYR A 57 -19.44 9.75 5.17
N GLY A 58 -18.80 10.90 5.39
CA GLY A 58 -17.52 11.00 6.09
C GLY A 58 -17.51 10.31 7.46
N LYS A 59 -18.60 10.42 8.24
CA LYS A 59 -18.73 9.72 9.53
C LYS A 59 -18.77 8.19 9.37
N LYS A 60 -19.54 7.69 8.39
CA LYS A 60 -19.66 6.25 8.12
C LYS A 60 -18.36 5.67 7.58
N ASP A 61 -17.68 6.42 6.72
CA ASP A 61 -16.39 6.03 6.16
C ASP A 61 -15.34 5.95 7.26
N GLN A 62 -15.29 6.94 8.15
CA GLN A 62 -14.38 6.93 9.31
C GLN A 62 -14.68 5.76 10.26
N ASP A 63 -15.96 5.53 10.59
CA ASP A 63 -16.37 4.43 11.47
C ASP A 63 -16.00 3.06 10.88
N PHE A 64 -16.11 2.89 9.56
CA PHE A 64 -15.67 1.68 8.87
C PHE A 64 -14.15 1.49 8.95
N ILE A 65 -13.37 2.53 8.69
CA ILE A 65 -11.90 2.48 8.77
C ILE A 65 -11.45 2.14 10.19
N ASP A 66 -12.05 2.75 11.20
CA ASP A 66 -11.70 2.51 12.60
C ASP A 66 -11.99 1.05 13.01
N ALA A 67 -13.11 0.49 12.53
CA ALA A 67 -13.47 -0.90 12.79
C ALA A 67 -12.46 -1.92 12.20
N ILE A 68 -11.89 -1.63 11.02
CA ILE A 68 -10.95 -2.54 10.34
C ILE A 68 -9.48 -2.30 10.71
N SER A 69 -9.15 -1.19 11.37
CA SER A 69 -7.76 -0.79 11.68
C SER A 69 -7.14 -1.53 12.88
N THR A 70 -7.79 -2.58 13.39
CA THR A 70 -7.46 -3.27 14.65
C THR A 70 -6.25 -4.22 14.62
N GLY A 71 -5.43 -4.29 13.56
CA GLY A 71 -4.39 -5.34 13.48
C GLY A 71 -3.12 -5.14 12.64
N THR A 72 -2.90 -4.05 11.91
CA THR A 72 -1.82 -4.00 10.89
C THR A 72 -0.52 -3.29 11.31
N THR A 73 -0.49 -2.61 12.46
CA THR A 73 0.70 -1.86 12.91
C THR A 73 1.86 -2.76 13.38
N ASN A 74 1.63 -4.05 13.66
CA ASN A 74 2.65 -4.95 14.21
C ASN A 74 3.37 -5.86 13.18
N GLU A 75 2.96 -5.92 11.91
CA GLU A 75 3.64 -6.78 10.91
C GLU A 75 4.74 -6.08 10.10
N ALA A 76 4.70 -4.75 10.02
CA ALA A 76 5.72 -3.98 9.31
C ALA A 76 7.07 -3.97 10.07
N ARG A 77 7.07 -4.09 11.40
CA ARG A 77 8.30 -4.15 12.22
C ARG A 77 8.98 -5.52 12.18
N ARG A 78 8.22 -6.63 12.15
CA ARG A 78 8.80 -7.99 12.07
C ARG A 78 9.58 -8.25 10.78
N ASN A 79 9.18 -7.64 9.66
CA ASN A 79 9.88 -7.79 8.38
C ASN A 79 11.21 -6.99 8.31
N LEU A 80 11.43 -6.02 9.20
CA LEU A 80 12.69 -5.28 9.29
C LEU A 80 13.74 -6.05 10.10
N ASP A 81 13.34 -6.82 11.12
CA ASP A 81 14.24 -7.65 11.92
C ASP A 81 14.73 -8.91 11.17
N ASP A 82 13.91 -9.49 10.28
CA ASP A 82 14.30 -10.62 9.42
C ASP A 82 15.33 -10.23 8.33
N CYS A 83 15.56 -8.94 8.11
CA CYS A 83 16.51 -8.46 7.09
C CYS A 83 17.94 -8.27 7.62
N ARG A 84 18.16 -8.49 8.94
CA ARG A 84 19.46 -8.33 9.61
C ARG A 84 20.12 -9.65 10.03
N ARG A 85 19.60 -10.79 9.58
CA ARG A 85 20.17 -12.13 9.82
C ARG A 85 20.56 -12.83 8.53
#